data_AF-A0A139KDG6-F1
#
_entry.id   AF-A0A139KDG6-F1
#
_cell.length_a   1.000
_cell.length_b   1.000
_cell.length_c   1.000
_cell.angle_alpha   90.00
_cell.angle_beta   90.00
_cell.angle_gamma   90.00
#
_symmetry.space_group_name_H-M   'P 1'
#
loop_
_entity.id
_entity.type
_entity.pdbx_description
1 polymer ?
#
loop_
_entity_poly.entity_id
_entity_poly.type
_entity_poly.pdbx_seq_one_letter_code
_entity_poly.pdbx_strand_id
1 'polypeptide(L)'
;MTSRDLDDKAIVRRKPEAPQIRLIRQAKQRVKLGLDFEGVTLESLAKDMPELKAGRIEEAVIVQLNQYFQQLGGSQPHPLYSLVMETAERPLLIYVMKLCRNNQIEAAKILGINRNTLRSKLRSHKLLPGESS
;
A
#
# COMPACT_ATOMS: atom_id res chain seq x y z
N MET A 1 -35.63 31.52 -59.04
CA MET A 1 -34.49 31.71 -58.11
C MET A 1 -34.54 30.57 -57.11
N THR A 2 -33.68 29.55 -57.05
CA THR A 2 -32.44 29.17 -57.73
C THR A 2 -32.37 27.65 -57.59
N SER A 3 -32.24 26.96 -58.72
CA SER A 3 -31.74 25.58 -58.77
C SER A 3 -30.30 25.60 -58.27
N ARG A 4 -30.01 24.79 -57.25
CA ARG A 4 -28.68 24.31 -56.86
C ARG A 4 -28.95 22.87 -56.44
N ASP A 5 -28.67 21.91 -57.31
CA ASP A 5 -27.36 21.24 -57.38
C ASP A 5 -26.86 20.89 -55.99
N LEU A 6 -26.70 19.59 -55.73
CA LEU A 6 -25.46 18.96 -55.25
C LEU A 6 -25.78 17.62 -54.56
N ASP A 7 -25.58 16.58 -55.34
CA ASP A 7 -24.83 15.38 -54.99
C ASP A 7 -25.34 14.47 -53.85
N ASP A 8 -25.96 13.40 -54.31
CA ASP A 8 -25.73 12.03 -53.84
C ASP A 8 -24.31 11.82 -53.30
N LYS A 9 -24.21 11.77 -51.98
CA LYS A 9 -23.28 10.89 -51.26
C LYS A 9 -23.81 10.73 -49.85
N ALA A 10 -24.55 9.65 -49.64
CA ALA A 10 -24.77 9.10 -48.31
C ALA A 10 -23.39 8.75 -47.72
N ILE A 11 -22.79 9.70 -47.01
CA ILE A 11 -21.62 9.48 -46.18
C ILE A 11 -22.11 8.61 -45.03
N VAL A 12 -21.97 7.30 -45.21
CA VAL A 12 -22.07 6.31 -44.14
C VAL A 12 -21.10 6.75 -43.05
N ARG A 13 -21.62 7.35 -41.99
CA ARG A 13 -20.86 7.61 -40.76
C ARG A 13 -20.55 6.25 -40.14
N ARG A 14 -19.47 5.62 -40.59
CA ARG A 14 -18.87 4.48 -39.89
C ARG A 14 -18.48 4.98 -38.52
N LYS A 15 -19.16 4.47 -37.49
CA LYS A 15 -18.80 4.62 -36.08
C LYS A 15 -17.30 4.27 -35.97
N PRO A 16 -16.46 5.10 -35.35
CA PRO A 16 -15.09 4.67 -35.08
C PRO A 16 -15.19 3.50 -34.11
N GLU A 17 -14.88 2.30 -34.57
CA GLU A 17 -14.64 1.18 -33.67
C GLU A 17 -13.48 1.60 -32.77
N ALA A 18 -13.76 1.70 -31.46
CA ALA A 18 -12.76 2.01 -30.48
C ALA A 18 -11.58 1.04 -30.69
N PRO A 19 -10.33 1.53 -30.73
CA PRO A 19 -9.19 0.63 -30.85
C PRO A 19 -9.31 -0.37 -29.69
N GLN A 20 -9.38 -1.66 -30.02
CA GLN A 20 -9.23 -2.70 -29.03
C GLN A 20 -7.79 -2.59 -28.52
N ILE A 21 -7.59 -1.75 -27.49
CA ILE A 21 -6.36 -1.74 -26.73
C ILE A 21 -6.34 -3.12 -26.07
N ARG A 22 -5.68 -4.08 -26.72
CA ARG A 22 -5.26 -5.30 -26.05
C ARG A 22 -4.41 -4.82 -24.89
N LEU A 23 -5.00 -4.80 -23.71
CA LEU A 23 -4.26 -4.63 -22.49
C LEU A 23 -3.31 -5.83 -22.47
N ILE A 24 -2.09 -5.63 -22.97
CA ILE A 24 -1.02 -6.58 -22.75
C ILE A 24 -0.92 -6.58 -21.22
N ARG A 25 -1.49 -7.61 -20.60
CA ARG A 25 -1.07 -8.04 -19.28
C ARG A 25 0.40 -8.37 -19.47
N GLN A 26 1.26 -7.37 -19.41
CA GLN A 26 2.59 -7.57 -18.92
C GLN A 26 2.37 -7.98 -17.47
N ALA A 27 2.06 -9.26 -17.28
CA ALA A 27 2.60 -9.97 -16.14
C ALA A 27 4.10 -9.76 -16.30
N LYS A 28 4.61 -8.63 -15.77
CA LYS A 28 6.03 -8.41 -15.59
C LYS A 28 6.47 -9.67 -14.88
N GLN A 29 7.13 -10.54 -15.63
CA GLN A 29 7.74 -11.73 -15.10
C GLN A 29 8.61 -11.20 -13.96
N ARG A 30 8.13 -11.40 -12.74
CA ARG A 30 8.79 -10.87 -11.54
C ARG A 30 10.09 -11.65 -11.50
N VAL A 31 11.14 -11.06 -12.04
CA VAL A 31 12.49 -11.64 -12.07
C VAL A 31 12.76 -12.09 -10.65
N LYS A 32 13.18 -13.35 -10.47
CA LYS A 32 13.70 -13.79 -9.17
C LYS A 32 14.83 -12.84 -8.84
N LEU A 33 14.60 -11.95 -7.88
CA LEU A 33 15.66 -11.18 -7.27
C LEU A 33 16.50 -12.28 -6.61
N GLY A 34 17.64 -12.64 -7.22
CA GLY A 34 18.53 -13.71 -6.75
C GLY A 34 19.21 -13.34 -5.43
N LEU A 35 18.45 -12.77 -4.51
CA LEU A 35 18.84 -12.55 -3.14
C LEU A 35 18.63 -13.89 -2.44
N ASP A 36 19.73 -14.63 -2.30
CA ASP A 36 19.81 -15.71 -1.33
C ASP A 36 19.71 -15.05 0.05
N PHE A 37 18.49 -14.98 0.59
CA PHE A 37 18.23 -14.27 1.85
C PHE A 37 18.73 -15.11 3.01
N GLU A 38 20.01 -14.96 3.34
CA GLU A 38 20.49 -15.27 4.69
C GLU A 38 19.78 -14.31 5.64
N GLY A 39 18.94 -14.85 6.53
CA GLY A 39 18.09 -14.04 7.40
C GLY A 39 18.86 -12.96 8.17
N VAL A 40 18.25 -11.80 8.38
CA VAL A 40 18.89 -10.69 9.08
C VAL A 40 18.73 -10.90 10.59
N THR A 41 19.82 -10.97 11.36
CA THR A 41 19.71 -11.15 12.82
C THR A 41 19.76 -9.82 13.56
N LEU A 42 19.23 -9.80 14.78
CA LEU A 42 19.36 -8.65 15.68
C LEU A 42 20.82 -8.38 16.01
N GLU A 43 21.64 -9.43 16.18
CA GLU A 43 23.06 -9.25 16.50
C GLU A 43 23.81 -8.59 15.34
N SER A 44 23.52 -8.97 14.08
CA SER A 44 24.13 -8.33 12.92
C SER A 44 23.71 -6.87 12.77
N LEU A 45 22.42 -6.56 13.01
CA LEU A 45 21.91 -5.19 12.96
C LEU A 45 22.47 -4.30 14.08
N ALA A 46 22.51 -4.80 15.31
CA ALA A 46 22.99 -4.06 16.48
C ALA A 46 24.50 -3.80 16.44
N LYS A 47 25.26 -4.67 15.75
CA LYS A 47 26.70 -4.49 15.53
C LYS A 47 26.99 -3.25 14.65
N ASP A 48 26.16 -3.05 13.63
CA ASP A 48 26.31 -1.94 12.69
C ASP A 48 25.62 -0.66 13.17
N MET A 49 24.59 -0.79 14.03
CA MET A 49 23.83 0.32 14.61
C MET A 49 23.68 0.15 16.13
N PRO A 50 24.68 0.55 16.93
CA PRO A 50 24.68 0.35 18.38
C PRO A 50 23.59 1.13 19.13
N GLU A 51 23.00 2.14 18.50
CA GLU A 51 21.85 2.89 19.01
C GLU A 51 20.53 2.13 18.92
N LEU A 52 20.48 1.04 18.14
CA LEU A 52 19.32 0.16 18.06
C LEU A 52 19.15 -0.55 19.40
N LYS A 53 18.37 0.06 20.29
CA LYS A 53 17.97 -0.60 21.53
C LYS A 53 17.14 -1.82 21.14
N ALA A 54 17.60 -3.01 21.51
CA ALA A 54 16.84 -4.26 21.38
C ALA A 54 15.60 -4.19 22.26
N GLY A 55 14.57 -3.49 21.78
CA GLY A 55 13.24 -3.49 22.36
C GLY A 55 12.45 -4.65 21.77
N ARG A 56 11.45 -5.12 22.52
CA ARG A 56 10.62 -6.26 22.12
C ARG A 56 9.90 -6.05 20.79
N ILE A 57 9.69 -4.80 20.36
CA ILE A 57 8.99 -4.49 19.11
C ILE A 57 9.96 -4.59 17.93
N GLU A 58 11.17 -4.03 18.06
CA GLU A 58 12.24 -4.11 17.07
C GLU A 58 12.58 -5.58 16.79
N GLU A 59 12.70 -6.38 17.86
CA GLU A 59 12.90 -7.82 17.76
C GLU A 59 11.75 -8.52 17.04
N ALA A 60 10.51 -8.22 17.41
CA ALA A 60 9.33 -8.81 16.78
C ALA A 60 9.24 -8.50 15.28
N VAL A 61 9.60 -7.27 14.87
CA VAL A 61 9.62 -6.88 13.46
C VAL A 61 10.66 -7.70 12.70
N ILE A 62 11.88 -7.84 13.22
CA ILE A 62 12.97 -8.59 12.57
C ILE A 62 12.59 -10.08 12.44
N VAL A 63 12.08 -10.68 13.52
CA VAL A 63 11.60 -12.07 13.52
C VAL A 63 10.52 -12.28 12.46
N GLN A 64 9.53 -11.38 12.39
CA GLN A 64 8.42 -11.52 11.45
C GLN A 64 8.86 -11.33 10.00
N LEU A 65 9.81 -10.42 9.74
CA LEU A 65 10.38 -10.20 8.42
C LEU A 65 11.21 -11.40 7.94
N ASN A 66 12.02 -11.99 8.82
CA ASN A 66 12.77 -13.20 8.50
C ASN A 66 11.83 -14.35 8.11
N GLN A 67 10.75 -14.54 8.88
CA GLN A 67 9.73 -15.54 8.53
C GLN A 67 9.07 -15.26 7.18
N TYR A 68 8.73 -14.01 6.90
CA TYR A 68 8.15 -13.61 5.61
C TYR A 68 9.08 -13.96 4.44
N PHE A 69 10.38 -13.65 4.53
CA PHE A 69 11.34 -13.96 3.47
C PHE A 69 11.64 -15.46 3.34
N GLN A 70 11.67 -16.21 4.45
CA GLN A 70 11.76 -17.68 4.41
C GLN A 70 10.58 -18.29 3.66
N GLN A 71 9.35 -17.82 3.91
CA GLN A 71 8.15 -18.28 3.22
C GLN A 71 8.12 -17.89 1.73
N LEU A 72 8.75 -16.78 1.38
CA LEU A 72 8.79 -16.28 0.01
C LEU A 72 9.63 -17.15 -0.93
N GLY A 73 10.60 -17.92 -0.40
CA GLY A 73 11.35 -18.93 -1.16
C GLY A 73 12.05 -18.41 -2.41
N GLY A 74 12.59 -17.19 -2.35
CA GLY A 74 13.27 -16.54 -3.49
C GLY A 74 12.35 -15.92 -4.54
N SER A 75 11.05 -15.84 -4.27
CA SER A 75 10.10 -15.06 -5.09
C SER A 75 10.26 -13.56 -4.84
N GLN A 76 9.77 -12.72 -5.76
CA GLN A 76 9.86 -11.27 -5.56
C GLN A 76 8.91 -10.80 -4.45
N PRO A 77 9.40 -10.07 -3.42
CA PRO A 77 8.55 -9.61 -2.32
C PRO A 77 7.56 -8.53 -2.78
N HIS A 78 6.48 -8.35 -2.04
CA HIS A 78 5.69 -7.12 -2.09
C HIS A 78 6.53 -5.90 -1.66
N PRO A 79 6.15 -4.67 -2.03
CA PRO A 79 6.79 -3.46 -1.53
C PRO A 79 6.81 -3.45 0.00
N LEU A 80 7.99 -3.67 0.59
CA LEU A 80 8.13 -3.99 2.01
C LEU A 80 7.71 -2.82 2.91
N TYR A 81 8.04 -1.60 2.51
CA TYR A 81 7.67 -0.40 3.26
C TYR A 81 6.16 -0.31 3.48
N SER A 82 5.36 -0.40 2.41
CA SER A 82 3.89 -0.36 2.51
C SER A 82 3.36 -1.53 3.33
N LEU A 83 3.88 -2.73 3.10
CA LEU A 83 3.48 -3.93 3.85
C LEU A 83 3.69 -3.75 5.36
N VAL A 84 4.90 -3.36 5.77
CA VAL A 84 5.26 -3.22 7.20
C VAL A 84 4.53 -2.04 7.84
N MET A 85 4.48 -0.90 7.16
CA MET A 85 3.82 0.29 7.70
C MET A 85 2.31 0.07 7.85
N GLU A 86 1.64 -0.53 6.87
CA GLU A 86 0.20 -0.80 6.97
C GLU A 86 -0.11 -1.84 8.07
N THR A 87 0.70 -2.90 8.17
CA THR A 87 0.52 -3.95 9.17
C THR A 87 0.79 -3.48 10.60
N ALA A 88 1.76 -2.57 10.80
CA ALA A 88 2.06 -2.01 12.11
C ALA A 88 1.13 -0.85 12.49
N GLU A 89 0.78 0.01 11.53
CA GLU A 89 -0.01 1.22 11.80
C GLU A 89 -1.46 0.90 12.16
N ARG A 90 -2.11 -0.01 11.45
CA ARG A 90 -3.52 -0.35 11.69
C ARG A 90 -3.81 -0.80 13.14
N PRO A 91 -3.08 -1.78 13.73
CA PRO A 91 -3.31 -2.17 15.12
C PRO A 91 -2.97 -1.06 16.11
N LEU A 92 -1.93 -0.26 15.85
CA LEU A 92 -1.60 0.92 16.67
C LEU A 92 -2.77 1.90 16.73
N LEU A 93 -3.34 2.25 15.56
CA LEU A 93 -4.50 3.14 15.48
C LEU A 93 -5.71 2.58 16.23
N ILE A 94 -6.02 1.29 16.06
CA ILE A 94 -7.13 0.63 16.77
C ILE A 94 -6.90 0.69 18.28
N TYR A 95 -5.69 0.35 18.73
CA TYR A 95 -5.33 0.32 20.14
C TYR A 95 -5.51 1.70 20.79
N VAL A 96 -4.95 2.75 20.19
CA VAL A 96 -5.04 4.10 20.74
C VAL A 96 -6.47 4.64 20.66
N MET A 97 -7.21 4.38 19.57
CA MET A 97 -8.60 4.80 19.48
C MET A 97 -9.47 4.13 20.54
N LYS A 98 -9.27 2.83 20.82
CA LYS A 98 -9.95 2.14 21.93
C LYS A 98 -9.57 2.73 23.28
N LEU A 99 -8.28 2.95 23.52
CA LEU A 99 -7.77 3.58 24.74
C LEU A 99 -8.43 4.96 24.99
N CYS A 100 -8.64 5.73 23.92
CA CYS A 100 -9.24 7.05 23.96
C CYS A 100 -10.78 7.04 23.84
N ARG A 101 -11.42 5.86 23.88
CA ARG A 101 -12.89 5.73 23.69
C ARG A 101 -13.40 6.45 22.42
N ASN A 102 -12.65 6.29 21.33
CA ASN A 102 -12.86 6.94 20.03
C ASN A 102 -12.71 8.48 20.01
N ASN A 103 -12.14 9.11 21.04
CA ASN A 103 -11.80 10.53 21.01
C ASN A 103 -10.53 10.77 20.18
N GLN A 104 -10.72 11.27 18.94
CA GLN A 104 -9.62 11.54 18.01
C GLN A 104 -8.66 12.65 18.48
N ILE A 105 -9.11 13.60 19.29
CA ILE A 105 -8.25 14.69 19.78
C ILE A 105 -7.23 14.13 20.78
N GLU A 106 -7.69 13.33 21.74
CA GLU A 106 -6.81 12.68 22.72
C GLU A 106 -5.93 11.61 22.07
N ALA A 107 -6.46 10.83 21.13
CA ALA A 107 -5.68 9.85 20.39
C ALA A 107 -4.55 10.51 19.59
N ALA A 108 -4.80 11.66 18.96
CA ALA A 108 -3.79 12.40 18.21
C ALA A 108 -2.67 12.91 19.12
N LYS A 109 -2.99 13.37 20.34
CA LYS A 109 -2.01 13.76 21.35
C LYS A 109 -1.13 12.58 21.77
N ILE A 110 -1.73 11.42 22.07
CA ILE A 110 -0.98 10.20 22.47
C ILE A 110 -0.08 9.71 21.35
N LEU A 111 -0.55 9.76 20.11
CA LEU A 111 0.23 9.37 18.93
C LEU A 111 1.29 10.41 18.54
N GLY A 112 1.23 11.64 19.09
CA GLY A 112 2.14 12.73 18.75
C GLY A 112 1.98 13.23 17.30
N ILE A 113 0.78 13.11 16.72
CA ILE A 113 0.50 13.53 15.34
C ILE A 113 -0.63 14.56 15.28
N ASN A 114 -0.70 15.32 14.19
CA ASN A 114 -1.83 16.22 13.96
C ASN A 114 -3.15 15.42 13.84
N ARG A 115 -4.23 15.92 14.44
CA ARG A 115 -5.57 15.30 14.37
C ARG A 115 -6.08 15.12 12.94
N ASN A 116 -5.75 16.01 12.01
CA ASN A 116 -6.08 15.86 10.59
C ASN A 116 -5.32 14.68 9.97
N THR A 117 -4.04 14.50 10.32
CA THR A 117 -3.24 13.35 9.92
C THR A 117 -3.82 12.05 10.47
N LEU A 118 -4.20 12.03 11.77
CA LEU A 118 -4.87 10.88 12.36
C LEU A 118 -6.17 10.55 11.62
N ARG A 119 -7.01 11.56 11.34
CA ARG A 119 -8.27 11.36 10.61
C ARG A 119 -8.04 10.76 9.21
N SER A 120 -7.05 11.27 8.47
CA SER A 120 -6.68 10.72 7.15
C SER A 120 -6.20 9.27 7.25
N LYS A 121 -5.37 8.96 8.25
CA LYS A 121 -4.89 7.58 8.50
C LYS A 121 -6.05 6.64 8.86
N LEU A 122 -6.96 7.07 9.73
CA LEU A 122 -8.16 6.29 10.07
C LEU A 122 -9.03 6.02 8.84
N ARG A 123 -9.18 6.98 7.92
CA ARG A 123 -9.89 6.77 6.65
C ARG A 123 -9.19 5.74 5.77
N SER A 124 -7.89 5.87 5.54
CA SER A 124 -7.12 4.93 4.72
C SER A 124 -7.22 3.49 5.22
N HIS A 125 -7.27 3.32 6.55
CA HIS A 125 -7.41 2.03 7.21
C HIS A 125 -8.87 1.56 7.42
N LYS A 126 -9.86 2.32 6.91
CA LYS A 126 -11.31 2.05 7.05
C LYS A 126 -11.75 1.91 8.51
N LEU A 127 -11.23 2.76 9.38
CA LEU A 127 -11.49 2.79 10.83
C LEU A 127 -12.41 3.95 11.25
N LEU A 128 -12.94 4.74 10.31
CA LEU A 128 -13.90 5.80 10.61
C LEU A 128 -15.33 5.22 10.72
N PRO A 129 -16.08 5.57 11.79
CA PRO A 129 -17.48 5.18 11.89
C PRO A 129 -18.30 5.86 10.78
N GLY A 130 -19.10 5.07 10.06
CA GLY A 130 -20.01 5.56 9.02
C GLY A 130 -19.50 5.49 7.57
N GLU A 131 -18.28 5.01 7.32
CA GLU A 131 -17.75 4.75 5.95
C GLU A 131 -17.75 3.25 5.59
N SER A 132 -18.38 2.39 6.40
CA SER A 132 -18.61 0.98 6.08
C SER A 132 -19.82 0.83 5.14
N SER A 133 -19.59 1.02 3.85
CA SER A 133 -20.51 0.65 2.76
C SER A 133 -19.90 -0.42 1.87
#